data_AF-A0A968X1C8-F1
#
_entry.id   AF-A0A968X1C8-F1
#
_cell.length_a   1.000
_cell.length_b   1.000
_cell.length_c   1.000
_cell.angle_alpha   90.00
_cell.angle_beta   90.00
_cell.angle_gamma   90.00
#
_symmetry.space_group_name_H-M   'P 1'
#
loop_
_entity.id
_entity.type
_entity.pdbx_description
1 polymer ?
#
loop_
_entity_poly.entity_id
_entity_poly.type
_entity_poly.pdbx_seq_one_letter_code
_entity_poly.pdbx_strand_id
1 'polypeptide(L)'
;KFDLTRVIKNSPLQNANAPYGLLMDSQTREAQEAGGTWSELYPRNSPLNQSQPLAVLAWLALMEVLGLATFPLIALATRMQKVPGTLPTLADGGYSFAKALGLLLVAVSVWWIGSLQWLQITPAVLWGAVVVLIAVGAHFWFHQRSAMFSLIKSRWKIILASEVVFLVALGVWLWVRAGNPDLWHRSMGGEKPMDLPISTPRSSHLTFRRLIRGLRVGRLITITSVGSSLAGRLRRWGLTRRWLTTLRCPRCLR
;
A
#
# COMPACT_ATOMS: atom_id res chain seq x y z
N LYS A 1 -7.68 22.73 12.74
CA LYS A 1 -7.42 23.96 11.92
C LYS A 1 -5.93 24.23 11.98
N PHE A 2 -5.21 24.20 10.85
CA PHE A 2 -3.78 24.52 10.82
C PHE A 2 -3.59 26.03 10.66
N ASP A 3 -2.77 26.64 11.52
CA ASP A 3 -2.43 28.06 11.42
C ASP A 3 -1.33 28.25 10.37
N LEU A 4 -1.76 28.60 9.15
CA LEU A 4 -0.85 28.81 8.03
C LEU A 4 -0.02 30.10 8.15
N THR A 5 -0.33 30.97 9.12
CA THR A 5 0.45 32.20 9.36
C THR A 5 1.78 31.89 10.07
N ARG A 6 1.91 30.69 10.65
CA ARG A 6 3.13 30.21 11.33
C ARG A 6 3.99 29.27 10.48
N VAL A 7 3.78 29.22 9.16
CA VAL A 7 4.58 28.34 8.28
C VAL A 7 5.98 28.93 8.10
N ILE A 8 6.95 28.35 8.80
CA ILE A 8 8.36 28.73 8.70
C ILE A 8 9.00 27.93 7.56
N LYS A 9 9.34 28.60 6.45
CA LYS A 9 10.13 28.00 5.37
C LYS A 9 11.60 27.98 5.76
N ASN A 10 12.05 26.87 6.32
CA ASN A 10 13.45 26.68 6.70
C ASN A 10 14.21 25.90 5.62
N SER A 11 15.38 26.43 5.25
CA SER A 11 16.39 25.65 4.54
C SER A 11 16.98 24.57 5.47
N PRO A 12 17.59 23.50 4.93
CA PRO A 12 18.21 22.45 5.74
C PRO A 12 19.23 22.98 6.77
N LEU A 13 19.95 24.05 6.45
CA LEU A 13 20.91 24.70 7.34
C LEU A 13 20.21 25.49 8.48
N GLN A 14 19.06 26.08 8.20
CA GLN A 14 18.27 26.82 9.20
C GLN A 14 17.56 25.87 10.18
N ASN A 15 17.08 24.71 9.71
CA ASN A 15 16.54 23.67 10.59
C ASN A 15 17.58 23.12 11.56
N ALA A 16 18.83 22.95 11.10
CA ALA A 16 19.94 22.53 11.97
C ALA A 16 20.21 23.53 13.12
N ASN A 17 19.85 24.80 12.93
CA ASN A 17 20.02 25.88 13.90
C ASN A 17 18.71 26.26 14.62
N ALA A 18 17.62 25.52 14.41
CA ALA A 18 16.31 25.77 15.01
C ALA A 18 15.98 24.67 16.05
N PRO A 19 16.47 24.77 17.30
CA PRO A 19 16.38 23.70 18.29
C PRO A 19 14.94 23.26 18.63
N TYR A 20 13.94 24.13 18.40
CA TYR A 20 12.52 23.85 18.66
C TYR A 20 11.64 23.87 17.40
N GLY A 21 12.22 24.09 16.20
CA GLY A 21 11.45 24.26 14.96
C GLY A 21 10.75 23.00 14.45
N LEU A 22 11.11 21.83 15.00
CA LEU A 22 10.58 20.51 14.65
C LEU A 22 9.84 19.84 15.82
N LEU A 23 9.72 20.51 16.97
CA LEU A 23 9.06 19.94 18.14
C LEU A 23 7.55 20.19 18.05
N MET A 24 6.77 19.15 18.34
CA MET A 24 5.32 19.26 18.49
C MET A 24 5.00 20.15 19.70
N ASP A 25 3.86 20.84 19.68
CA ASP A 25 3.32 21.47 20.87
C ASP A 25 3.01 20.41 21.95
N SER A 26 2.97 20.81 23.22
CA SER A 26 2.79 19.87 24.33
C SER A 26 1.50 19.06 24.21
N GLN A 27 0.42 19.68 23.75
CA GLN A 27 -0.88 19.02 23.61
C GLN A 27 -0.87 17.98 22.49
N THR A 28 -0.32 18.31 21.32
CA THR A 28 -0.17 17.33 20.22
C THR A 28 0.80 16.22 20.58
N ARG A 29 1.88 16.54 21.30
CA ARG A 29 2.85 15.55 21.77
C ARG A 29 2.21 14.54 22.71
N GLU A 30 1.47 15.00 23.73
CA GLU A 30 0.74 14.13 24.65
C GLU A 30 -0.27 13.25 23.91
N ALA A 31 -1.01 13.82 22.94
CA ALA A 31 -1.95 13.06 22.13
C ALA A 31 -1.30 11.98 21.25
N GLN A 32 -0.09 12.23 20.73
CA GLN A 32 0.69 11.24 19.96
C GLN A 32 1.29 10.16 20.87
N GLU A 33 1.84 10.54 22.02
CA GLU A 33 2.43 9.61 23.00
C GLU A 33 1.36 8.71 23.64
N ALA A 34 0.11 9.18 23.77
CA ALA A 34 -1.03 8.37 24.22
C ALA A 34 -1.37 7.20 23.27
N GLY A 35 -0.91 7.23 22.02
CA GLY A 35 -1.11 6.14 21.05
C GLY A 35 -0.31 4.86 21.36
N GLY A 36 0.59 4.90 22.34
CA GLY A 36 1.42 3.77 22.75
C GLY A 36 2.70 3.62 21.94
N THR A 37 3.65 2.84 22.46
CA THR A 37 4.92 2.58 21.77
C THR A 37 4.79 1.47 20.71
N TRP A 38 5.70 1.43 19.74
CA TRP A 38 5.69 0.37 18.71
C TRP A 38 5.77 -1.04 19.30
N SER A 39 6.53 -1.21 20.39
CA SER A 39 6.62 -2.48 21.12
C SER A 39 5.34 -2.87 21.85
N GLU A 40 4.54 -1.91 22.27
CA GLU A 40 3.22 -2.15 22.90
C GLU A 40 2.17 -2.53 21.85
N LEU A 41 2.18 -1.84 20.70
CA LEU A 41 1.25 -2.12 19.60
C LEU A 41 1.59 -3.41 18.85
N TYR A 42 2.88 -3.74 18.72
CA TYR A 42 3.39 -4.91 18.00
C TYR A 42 4.33 -5.75 18.88
N PRO A 43 3.78 -6.46 19.89
CA PRO A 43 4.59 -7.25 20.81
C PRO A 43 5.33 -8.37 20.10
N ARG A 44 6.66 -8.43 20.24
CA ARG A 44 7.53 -9.43 19.56
C ARG A 44 7.27 -10.86 20.03
N ASN A 45 6.73 -11.02 21.23
CA ASN A 45 6.34 -12.31 21.80
C ASN A 45 4.96 -12.80 21.33
N SER A 46 4.23 -12.02 20.52
CA SER A 46 2.95 -12.46 19.96
C SER A 46 3.15 -13.63 18.99
N PRO A 47 2.34 -14.71 19.07
CA PRO A 47 2.40 -15.82 18.12
C PRO A 47 2.28 -15.38 16.66
N LEU A 48 1.46 -14.36 16.39
CA LEU A 48 1.28 -13.78 15.05
C LEU A 48 2.57 -13.14 14.52
N ASN A 49 3.38 -12.54 15.40
CA ASN A 49 4.63 -11.88 15.02
C ASN A 49 5.80 -12.87 14.94
N GLN A 50 5.73 -13.99 15.67
CA GLN A 50 6.75 -15.05 15.64
C GLN A 50 6.60 -15.98 14.44
N SER A 51 5.37 -16.23 13.98
CA SER A 51 5.09 -17.20 12.92
C SER A 51 4.43 -16.57 11.71
N GLN A 52 5.20 -16.43 10.62
CA GLN A 52 4.71 -15.87 9.36
C GLN A 52 3.50 -16.63 8.78
N PRO A 53 3.43 -17.98 8.81
CA PRO A 53 2.26 -18.70 8.31
C PRO A 53 1.00 -18.37 9.11
N LEU A 54 1.11 -18.22 10.43
CA LEU A 54 -0.02 -17.85 11.28
C LEU A 54 -0.50 -16.43 10.98
N ALA A 55 0.43 -15.48 10.74
CA ALA A 55 0.07 -14.13 10.31
C ALA A 55 -0.70 -14.13 8.99
N VAL A 56 -0.28 -14.95 8.02
CA VAL A 56 -0.99 -15.12 6.73
C VAL A 56 -2.38 -15.69 6.95
N LEU A 57 -2.52 -16.74 7.77
CA LEU A 57 -3.82 -17.35 8.08
C LEU A 57 -4.74 -16.36 8.83
N ALA A 58 -4.20 -15.58 9.75
CA ALA A 58 -4.96 -14.54 10.46
C ALA A 58 -5.45 -13.44 9.50
N TRP A 59 -4.62 -13.02 8.55
CA TRP A 59 -5.00 -12.07 7.51
C TRP A 59 -6.05 -12.62 6.56
N LEU A 60 -5.89 -13.88 6.13
CA LEU A 60 -6.88 -14.60 5.35
C LEU A 60 -8.23 -14.66 6.07
N ALA A 61 -8.22 -15.11 7.33
CA ALA A 61 -9.42 -15.17 8.16
C ALA A 61 -10.08 -13.80 8.31
N LEU A 62 -9.30 -12.74 8.53
CA LEU A 62 -9.82 -11.37 8.60
C LEU A 62 -10.50 -10.96 7.29
N MET A 63 -9.88 -11.20 6.15
CA MET A 63 -10.46 -10.90 4.83
C MET A 63 -11.73 -11.70 4.56
N GLU A 64 -11.78 -12.98 4.94
CA GLU A 64 -12.99 -13.80 4.84
C GLU A 64 -14.12 -13.26 5.72
N VAL A 65 -13.83 -12.93 6.98
CA VAL A 65 -14.82 -12.41 7.92
C VAL A 65 -15.38 -11.08 7.43
N LEU A 66 -14.52 -10.16 6.99
CA LEU A 66 -14.95 -8.87 6.43
C LEU A 66 -15.73 -9.05 5.12
N GLY A 67 -15.31 -10.00 4.28
CA GLY A 67 -16.02 -10.38 3.06
C GLY A 67 -17.42 -10.91 3.34
N LEU A 68 -17.56 -11.83 4.29
CA LEU A 68 -18.85 -12.38 4.71
C LEU A 68 -19.76 -11.34 5.36
N ALA A 69 -19.21 -10.45 6.19
CA ALA A 69 -19.96 -9.34 6.78
C ALA A 69 -20.50 -8.38 5.71
N THR A 70 -19.73 -8.14 4.65
CA THR A 70 -20.08 -7.17 3.60
C THR A 70 -20.89 -7.78 2.47
N PHE A 71 -20.82 -9.09 2.27
CA PHE A 71 -21.57 -9.81 1.24
C PHE A 71 -23.08 -9.52 1.22
N PRO A 72 -23.83 -9.57 2.34
CA PRO A 72 -25.27 -9.27 2.32
C PRO A 72 -25.55 -7.81 1.93
N LEU A 73 -24.64 -6.88 2.19
CA LEU A 73 -24.78 -5.47 1.79
C LEU A 73 -24.70 -5.31 0.27
N ILE A 74 -23.71 -5.96 -0.37
CA ILE A 74 -23.56 -5.95 -1.83
C ILE A 74 -24.68 -6.75 -2.51
N ALA A 75 -25.02 -7.92 -1.96
CA ALA A 75 -26.09 -8.75 -2.49
C ALA A 75 -27.44 -8.01 -2.44
N LEU A 76 -27.68 -7.22 -1.39
CA LEU A 76 -28.86 -6.35 -1.30
C LEU A 76 -28.79 -5.21 -2.33
N ALA A 77 -27.66 -4.52 -2.46
CA ALA A 77 -27.50 -3.43 -3.42
C ALA A 77 -27.71 -3.91 -4.87
N THR A 78 -27.09 -5.02 -5.25
CA THR A 78 -27.24 -5.63 -6.58
C THR A 78 -28.64 -6.20 -6.83
N ARG A 79 -29.36 -6.61 -5.78
CA ARG A 79 -30.75 -7.05 -5.87
C ARG A 79 -31.73 -5.86 -5.99
N MET A 80 -31.50 -4.77 -5.28
CA MET A 80 -32.24 -3.50 -5.47
C MET A 80 -32.02 -2.94 -6.88
N GLN A 81 -30.87 -3.23 -7.48
CA GLN A 81 -30.51 -2.86 -8.84
C GLN A 81 -31.22 -3.69 -9.93
N LYS A 82 -32.19 -4.55 -9.57
CA LYS A 82 -33.18 -5.11 -10.49
C LYS A 82 -34.19 -4.05 -10.98
N VAL A 83 -33.73 -2.81 -11.16
CA VAL A 83 -34.38 -1.77 -11.95
C VAL A 83 -34.07 -2.12 -13.41
N PRO A 84 -35.08 -2.24 -14.30
CA PRO A 84 -34.83 -2.63 -15.68
C PRO A 84 -33.92 -1.60 -16.36
N GLY A 85 -32.76 -2.02 -16.87
CA GLY A 85 -31.96 -1.27 -17.84
C GLY A 85 -30.66 -0.61 -17.36
N THR A 86 -30.25 -0.73 -16.09
CA THR A 86 -29.09 0.07 -15.61
C THR A 86 -27.77 -0.70 -15.52
N LEU A 87 -27.71 -1.97 -15.08
CA LEU A 87 -26.48 -2.79 -15.11
C LEU A 87 -26.77 -4.31 -15.11
N PRO A 88 -25.91 -5.15 -15.73
CA PRO A 88 -26.01 -6.60 -15.63
C PRO A 88 -25.79 -7.07 -14.18
N THR A 89 -26.59 -8.02 -13.73
CA THR A 89 -26.41 -8.63 -12.40
C THR A 89 -25.10 -9.40 -12.34
N LEU A 90 -24.25 -9.14 -11.35
CA LEU A 90 -22.97 -9.84 -11.19
C LEU A 90 -23.18 -11.36 -11.07
N ALA A 91 -22.35 -12.14 -11.76
CA ALA A 91 -22.48 -13.60 -11.84
C ALA A 91 -22.30 -14.28 -10.47
N ASP A 92 -21.45 -13.74 -9.61
CA ASP A 92 -21.11 -14.24 -8.27
C ASP A 92 -21.95 -13.58 -7.15
N GLY A 93 -22.90 -12.69 -7.49
CA GLY A 93 -23.64 -11.89 -6.51
C GLY A 93 -22.80 -10.82 -5.81
N GLY A 94 -21.59 -10.53 -6.32
CA GLY A 94 -20.67 -9.54 -5.74
C GLY A 94 -19.78 -10.08 -4.62
N TYR A 95 -19.72 -11.41 -4.43
CA TYR A 95 -18.90 -12.04 -3.40
C TYR A 95 -17.41 -11.68 -3.52
N SER A 96 -16.87 -11.65 -4.75
CA SER A 96 -15.46 -11.33 -4.98
C SER A 96 -15.10 -9.91 -4.52
N PHE A 97 -16.03 -8.97 -4.71
CA PHE A 97 -15.85 -7.58 -4.29
C PHE A 97 -16.13 -7.35 -2.79
N ALA A 98 -16.84 -8.28 -2.14
CA ALA A 98 -17.21 -8.14 -0.73
C ALA A 98 -16.00 -8.05 0.20
N LYS A 99 -14.94 -8.82 -0.08
CA LYS A 99 -13.67 -8.79 0.66
C LYS A 99 -13.01 -7.42 0.60
N ALA A 100 -12.87 -6.87 -0.61
CA ALA A 100 -12.26 -5.57 -0.85
C ALA A 100 -13.12 -4.43 -0.26
N LEU A 101 -14.44 -4.51 -0.43
CA LEU A 101 -15.36 -3.51 0.11
C LEU A 101 -15.36 -3.53 1.65
N GLY A 102 -15.31 -4.70 2.29
CA GLY A 102 -15.24 -4.80 3.74
C GLY A 102 -14.00 -4.13 4.31
N LEU A 103 -12.83 -4.37 3.69
CA LEU A 103 -11.60 -3.69 4.06
C LEU A 103 -11.69 -2.17 3.83
N LEU A 104 -12.26 -1.75 2.69
CA LEU A 104 -12.45 -0.34 2.35
C LEU A 104 -13.36 0.37 3.36
N LEU A 105 -14.49 -0.24 3.74
CA LEU A 105 -15.45 0.34 4.68
C LEU A 105 -14.78 0.56 6.04
N VAL A 106 -14.07 -0.44 6.57
CA VAL A 106 -13.34 -0.29 7.84
C VAL A 106 -12.30 0.83 7.74
N ALA A 107 -11.48 0.82 6.68
CA ALA A 107 -10.42 1.81 6.49
C ALA A 107 -10.98 3.24 6.37
N VAL A 108 -12.01 3.44 5.55
CA VAL A 108 -12.64 4.75 5.32
C VAL A 108 -13.35 5.23 6.59
N SER A 109 -14.05 4.35 7.31
CA SER A 109 -14.70 4.73 8.57
C SER A 109 -13.69 5.21 9.62
N VAL A 110 -12.61 4.44 9.84
CA VAL A 110 -11.56 4.83 10.80
C VAL A 110 -10.83 6.09 10.33
N TRP A 111 -10.58 6.22 9.03
CA TRP A 111 -9.97 7.42 8.45
C TRP A 111 -10.81 8.67 8.66
N TRP A 112 -12.13 8.61 8.43
CA TRP A 112 -13.03 9.73 8.70
C TRP A 112 -13.07 10.11 10.18
N ILE A 113 -13.16 9.12 11.08
CA ILE A 113 -13.15 9.34 12.53
C ILE A 113 -11.87 10.09 12.96
N GLY A 114 -10.72 9.65 12.46
CA GLY A 114 -9.44 10.29 12.76
C GLY A 114 -9.28 11.67 12.11
N SER A 115 -9.69 11.82 10.84
CA SER A 115 -9.57 13.08 10.11
C SER A 115 -10.46 14.19 10.67
N LEU A 116 -11.63 13.83 11.21
CA LEU A 116 -12.52 14.77 11.89
C LEU A 116 -12.11 15.01 13.35
N GLN A 117 -11.07 14.33 13.83
CA GLN A 117 -10.58 14.38 15.21
C GLN A 117 -11.67 14.04 16.24
N TRP A 118 -12.63 13.18 15.88
CA TRP A 118 -13.72 12.77 16.77
C TRP A 118 -13.23 11.83 17.86
N LEU A 119 -12.35 10.89 17.49
CA LEU A 119 -11.71 9.96 18.41
C LEU A 119 -10.24 9.82 18.01
N GLN A 120 -9.37 9.60 19.01
CA GLN A 120 -8.00 9.18 18.77
C GLN A 120 -7.99 7.75 18.20
N ILE A 121 -7.22 7.52 17.14
CA ILE A 121 -7.12 6.19 16.53
C ILE A 121 -6.30 5.28 17.45
N THR A 122 -6.99 4.39 18.15
CA THR A 122 -6.38 3.32 18.96
C THR A 122 -6.76 1.95 18.38
N PRO A 123 -6.05 0.86 18.75
CA PRO A 123 -6.43 -0.49 18.33
C PRO A 123 -7.89 -0.84 18.68
N ALA A 124 -8.41 -0.31 19.80
CA ALA A 124 -9.79 -0.50 20.23
C ALA A 124 -10.80 0.13 19.25
N VAL A 125 -10.52 1.34 18.74
CA VAL A 125 -11.37 2.00 17.74
C VAL A 125 -11.38 1.21 16.42
N LEU A 126 -10.22 0.69 16.00
CA LEU A 126 -10.09 -0.12 14.78
C LEU A 126 -10.90 -1.42 14.89
N TRP A 127 -10.74 -2.17 16.00
CA TRP A 127 -11.54 -3.38 16.24
C TRP A 127 -13.02 -3.07 16.44
N GLY A 128 -13.36 -1.93 17.05
CA GLY A 128 -14.73 -1.45 17.16
C GLY A 128 -15.38 -1.27 15.79
N ALA A 129 -14.68 -0.65 14.82
CA ALA A 129 -15.18 -0.50 13.45
C ALA A 129 -15.41 -1.86 12.76
N VAL A 130 -14.51 -2.83 12.97
CA VAL A 130 -14.67 -4.21 12.48
C VAL A 130 -15.91 -4.87 13.09
N VAL A 131 -16.09 -4.78 14.41
CA VAL A 131 -17.24 -5.36 15.12
C VAL A 131 -18.55 -4.73 14.66
N VAL A 132 -18.60 -3.41 14.48
CA VAL A 132 -19.79 -2.72 13.95
C VAL A 132 -20.12 -3.21 12.54
N LEU A 133 -19.13 -3.35 11.65
CA LEU A 133 -19.37 -3.87 10.31
C LEU A 133 -19.90 -5.31 10.35
N ILE A 134 -19.32 -6.18 11.19
CA ILE A 134 -19.79 -7.56 11.39
C ILE A 134 -21.22 -7.56 11.92
N ALA A 135 -21.56 -6.72 12.89
CA ALA A 135 -22.90 -6.65 13.47
C ALA A 135 -23.94 -6.20 12.42
N VAL A 136 -23.61 -5.18 11.63
CA VAL A 136 -24.45 -4.71 10.52
C VAL A 136 -24.63 -5.82 9.48
N GLY A 137 -23.53 -6.46 9.06
CA GLY A 137 -23.56 -7.59 8.14
C GLY A 137 -24.42 -8.74 8.64
N ALA A 138 -24.24 -9.14 9.89
CA ALA A 138 -25.01 -10.19 10.54
C ALA A 138 -26.49 -9.84 10.61
N HIS A 139 -26.85 -8.60 10.96
CA HIS A 139 -28.23 -8.12 10.97
C HIS A 139 -28.91 -8.35 9.61
N PHE A 140 -28.29 -7.88 8.51
CA PHE A 140 -28.84 -8.10 7.17
C PHE A 140 -28.88 -9.58 6.77
N TRP A 141 -27.88 -10.36 7.19
CA TRP A 141 -27.85 -11.79 6.95
C TRP A 141 -29.04 -12.51 7.60
N PHE A 142 -29.35 -12.21 8.87
CA PHE A 142 -30.47 -12.82 9.58
C PHE A 142 -31.82 -12.44 8.98
N HIS A 143 -32.01 -11.16 8.63
CA HIS A 143 -33.26 -10.69 8.00
C HIS A 143 -33.49 -11.28 6.62
N GLN A 144 -32.44 -11.60 5.86
CA GLN A 144 -32.53 -12.08 4.47
C GLN A 144 -32.01 -13.51 4.28
N ARG A 145 -31.98 -14.32 5.35
CA ARG A 145 -31.37 -15.66 5.35
C ARG A 145 -31.84 -16.54 4.19
N SER A 146 -33.15 -16.58 3.91
CA SER A 146 -33.72 -17.43 2.85
C SER A 146 -33.23 -17.01 1.45
N ALA A 147 -33.09 -15.70 1.23
CA ALA A 147 -32.56 -15.17 -0.03
C ALA A 147 -31.06 -15.43 -0.16
N MET A 148 -30.29 -15.28 0.92
CA MET A 148 -28.85 -15.56 0.91
C MET A 148 -28.57 -17.04 0.65
N PHE A 149 -29.28 -17.95 1.34
CA PHE A 149 -29.13 -19.38 1.11
C PHE A 149 -29.51 -19.81 -0.31
N SER A 150 -30.57 -19.23 -0.89
CA SER A 150 -30.95 -19.55 -2.27
C SER A 150 -29.94 -19.00 -3.30
N LEU A 151 -29.38 -17.82 -3.07
CA LEU A 151 -28.31 -17.25 -3.90
C LEU A 151 -27.06 -18.12 -3.84
N ILE A 152 -26.60 -18.46 -2.64
CA ILE A 152 -25.41 -19.32 -2.45
C ILE A 152 -25.65 -20.68 -3.10
N LYS A 153 -26.80 -21.33 -2.84
CA LYS A 153 -27.11 -22.66 -3.41
C LYS A 153 -27.21 -22.64 -4.94
N SER A 154 -27.73 -21.57 -5.53
CA SER A 154 -27.83 -21.46 -7.00
C SER A 154 -26.51 -21.14 -7.68
N ARG A 155 -25.58 -20.46 -7.00
CA ARG A 155 -24.34 -19.92 -7.59
C ARG A 155 -23.05 -20.42 -6.94
N TRP A 156 -23.11 -21.46 -6.11
CA TRP A 156 -21.97 -21.96 -5.33
C TRP A 156 -20.73 -22.27 -6.18
N LYS A 157 -20.91 -22.76 -7.42
CA LYS A 157 -19.79 -23.06 -8.32
C LYS A 157 -19.01 -21.80 -8.72
N ILE A 158 -19.73 -20.70 -8.96
CA ILE A 158 -19.12 -19.42 -9.35
C ILE A 158 -18.46 -18.78 -8.14
N ILE A 159 -19.10 -18.83 -6.97
CA ILE A 159 -18.53 -18.36 -5.70
C ILE A 159 -17.26 -19.15 -5.36
N LEU A 160 -17.27 -20.47 -5.54
CA LEU A 160 -16.08 -21.30 -5.32
C LEU A 160 -14.98 -20.99 -6.33
N ALA A 161 -15.33 -20.80 -7.61
CA ALA A 161 -14.35 -20.42 -8.63
C ALA A 161 -13.69 -19.07 -8.32
N SER A 162 -14.46 -18.07 -7.86
CA SER A 162 -13.89 -16.78 -7.47
C SER A 162 -13.02 -16.88 -6.22
N GLU A 163 -13.39 -17.72 -5.25
CA GLU A 163 -12.57 -18.01 -4.08
C GLU A 163 -11.24 -18.64 -4.47
N VAL A 164 -11.24 -19.62 -5.38
CA VAL A 164 -10.00 -20.22 -5.90
C VAL A 164 -9.13 -19.18 -6.59
N VAL A 165 -9.71 -18.32 -7.43
CA VAL A 165 -8.96 -17.24 -8.09
C VAL A 165 -8.34 -16.29 -7.07
N PHE A 166 -9.08 -15.91 -6.03
CA PHE A 166 -8.57 -15.09 -4.94
C PHE A 166 -7.39 -15.75 -4.21
N LEU A 167 -7.53 -17.01 -3.81
CA LEU A 167 -6.49 -17.76 -3.11
C LEU A 167 -5.24 -17.97 -3.97
N VAL A 168 -5.42 -18.24 -5.27
CA VAL A 168 -4.30 -18.36 -6.22
C VAL A 168 -3.58 -17.01 -6.36
N ALA A 169 -4.32 -15.91 -6.54
CA ALA A 169 -3.73 -14.58 -6.64
C ALA A 169 -2.97 -14.19 -5.36
N LEU A 170 -3.54 -14.47 -4.19
CA LEU A 170 -2.88 -14.26 -2.91
C LEU A 170 -1.63 -15.16 -2.78
N GLY A 171 -1.72 -16.43 -3.17
CA GLY A 171 -0.59 -17.36 -3.14
C GLY A 171 0.56 -16.91 -4.04
N VAL A 172 0.26 -16.44 -5.25
CA VAL A 172 1.26 -15.84 -6.16
C VAL A 172 1.90 -14.61 -5.51
N TRP A 173 1.10 -13.72 -4.91
CA TRP A 173 1.62 -12.53 -4.24
C TRP A 173 2.53 -12.88 -3.04
N LEU A 174 2.12 -13.86 -2.23
CA LEU A 174 2.92 -14.37 -1.12
C LEU A 174 4.21 -15.02 -1.61
N TRP A 175 4.17 -15.76 -2.72
CA TRP A 175 5.35 -16.37 -3.32
C TRP A 175 6.36 -15.32 -3.82
N VAL A 176 5.87 -14.26 -4.49
CA VAL A 176 6.72 -13.12 -4.90
C VAL A 176 7.38 -12.47 -3.68
N ARG A 177 6.61 -12.25 -2.60
CA ARG A 177 7.12 -11.65 -1.37
C ARG A 177 8.08 -12.56 -0.61
N ALA A 178 7.87 -13.87 -0.63
CA ALA A 178 8.78 -14.84 -0.03
C ALA A 178 10.10 -14.94 -0.80
N GLY A 179 10.05 -14.86 -2.14
CA GLY A 179 11.23 -14.88 -3.00
C GLY A 179 12.10 -13.63 -2.90
N ASN A 180 11.49 -12.46 -2.69
CA ASN A 180 12.20 -11.20 -2.45
C ASN A 180 11.52 -10.41 -1.30
N PRO A 181 11.88 -10.69 -0.04
CA PRO A 181 11.30 -9.98 1.11
C PRO A 181 11.65 -8.48 1.12
N ASP A 182 12.62 -8.07 0.30
CA ASP A 182 13.26 -6.75 0.32
C ASP A 182 12.87 -5.83 -0.85
N LEU A 183 11.75 -6.14 -1.53
CA LEU A 183 11.20 -5.33 -2.64
C LEU A 183 10.86 -3.86 -2.26
N TRP A 184 10.96 -3.51 -0.98
CA TRP A 184 10.70 -2.18 -0.44
C TRP A 184 11.93 -1.25 -0.48
N HIS A 185 13.10 -1.73 -0.87
CA HIS A 185 14.31 -0.91 -0.97
C HIS A 185 14.30 0.06 -2.16
N ARG A 186 14.78 1.29 -1.92
CA ARG A 186 14.75 2.42 -2.88
C ARG A 186 15.36 2.11 -4.24
N SER A 187 16.36 1.21 -4.30
CA SER A 187 17.04 0.80 -5.53
C SER A 187 16.23 -0.19 -6.37
N MET A 188 15.25 -0.88 -5.78
CA MET A 188 14.42 -1.91 -6.42
C MET A 188 12.98 -1.44 -6.69
N GLY A 189 12.71 -0.13 -6.57
CA GLY A 189 11.39 0.45 -6.82
C GLY A 189 10.56 0.75 -5.57
N GLY A 190 11.12 0.60 -4.37
CA GLY A 190 10.46 1.04 -3.13
C GLY A 190 10.49 2.56 -2.95
N GLU A 191 9.40 3.13 -2.45
CA GLU A 191 9.39 4.48 -1.93
C GLU A 191 10.13 4.53 -0.57
N LYS A 192 10.88 5.61 -0.32
CA LYS A 192 11.51 5.82 0.99
C LYS A 192 10.39 5.73 2.03
N PRO A 193 10.53 4.93 3.11
CA PRO A 193 9.78 5.26 4.32
C PRO A 193 10.24 6.67 4.69
N MET A 194 9.37 7.64 4.46
CA MET A 194 9.69 9.06 4.66
C MET A 194 10.06 9.34 6.13
N ASP A 195 9.77 8.41 7.05
CA ASP A 195 9.75 8.64 8.49
C ASP A 195 10.55 7.64 9.37
N LEU A 196 11.55 6.93 8.83
CA LEU A 196 12.62 6.31 9.66
C LEU A 196 13.93 7.12 9.82
N PRO A 197 14.12 8.36 9.29
CA PRO A 197 15.40 9.05 9.44
C PRO A 197 15.38 10.05 10.61
N ILE A 198 15.48 9.58 11.85
CA ILE A 198 15.99 10.45 12.94
C ILE A 198 17.02 9.80 13.88
N SER A 199 17.21 8.48 13.83
CA SER A 199 18.12 7.79 14.75
C SER A 199 19.24 6.97 14.11
N THR A 200 19.50 7.11 12.80
CA THR A 200 20.75 6.59 12.22
C THR A 200 21.78 7.73 12.11
N PRO A 201 22.86 7.73 12.92
CA PRO A 201 24.00 8.57 12.63
C PRO A 201 24.58 8.07 11.32
N ARG A 202 24.35 8.81 10.24
CA ARG A 202 24.96 8.53 8.95
C ARG A 202 26.45 8.86 9.06
N SER A 203 27.26 7.88 9.44
CA SER A 203 28.72 7.93 9.40
C SER A 203 29.20 7.87 7.95
N SER A 204 28.98 8.93 7.17
CA SER A 204 29.52 9.07 5.82
C SER A 204 30.15 10.44 5.60
N HIS A 205 31.05 10.85 6.50
CA HIS A 205 31.84 12.07 6.34
C HIS A 205 33.36 11.88 6.41
N LEU A 206 33.89 10.66 6.62
CA LEU A 206 35.34 10.49 6.81
C LEU A 206 36.11 9.84 5.65
N THR A 207 35.45 9.27 4.64
CA THR A 207 36.19 8.52 3.58
C THR A 207 36.40 9.30 2.28
N PHE A 208 35.60 10.31 1.97
CA PHE A 208 35.67 10.97 0.64
C PHE A 208 36.79 12.02 0.51
N ARG A 209 37.21 12.67 1.60
CA ARG A 209 38.31 13.66 1.57
C ARG A 209 39.72 13.07 1.49
N ARG A 210 39.90 11.77 1.73
CA ARG A 210 41.21 11.09 1.60
C ARG A 210 41.48 10.53 0.20
N LEU A 211 40.47 10.36 -0.64
CA LEU A 211 40.63 9.74 -1.97
C LEU A 211 41.03 10.73 -3.08
N ILE A 212 40.86 12.05 -2.88
CA ILE A 212 41.08 13.06 -3.93
C ILE A 212 42.52 13.62 -3.95
N ARG A 213 43.39 13.25 -3.01
CA ARG A 213 44.79 13.71 -2.97
C ARG A 213 45.83 12.81 -3.63
N GLY A 214 45.44 11.65 -4.15
CA GLY A 214 46.40 10.71 -4.72
C GLY A 214 45.87 10.05 -5.97
N LEU A 215 45.78 10.80 -7.07
CA LEU A 215 45.82 10.28 -8.45
C LEU A 215 45.87 11.45 -9.45
N ARG A 216 47.05 12.06 -9.57
CA ARG A 216 47.54 12.47 -10.90
C ARG A 216 48.05 11.19 -11.56
N VAL A 217 47.51 10.82 -12.71
CA VAL A 217 48.21 10.34 -13.91
C VAL A 217 47.12 10.13 -14.96
N GLY A 218 47.29 10.80 -16.11
CA GLY A 218 46.39 10.64 -17.25
C GLY A 218 46.43 9.24 -17.82
N ARG A 219 45.26 8.75 -18.25
CA ARG A 219 45.14 7.86 -19.40
C ARG A 219 43.70 7.90 -19.90
N LEU A 220 43.57 8.18 -21.19
CA LEU A 220 42.39 7.89 -21.99
C LEU A 220 41.89 6.47 -21.67
N ILE A 221 40.62 6.34 -21.32
CA ILE A 221 39.88 5.11 -21.57
C ILE A 221 38.52 5.52 -22.15
N THR A 222 38.45 5.45 -23.47
CA THR A 222 37.21 5.41 -24.23
C THR A 222 36.56 4.05 -23.96
N ILE A 223 35.42 4.01 -23.28
CA ILE A 223 34.54 2.83 -23.25
C ILE A 223 33.26 3.23 -23.97
N THR A 224 33.23 2.93 -25.27
CA THR A 224 32.03 2.82 -26.07
C THR A 224 31.15 1.72 -25.50
N SER A 225 29.87 2.05 -25.30
CA SER A 225 28.86 1.15 -24.78
C SER A 225 28.63 -0.03 -25.73
N VAL A 226 28.68 -1.24 -25.17
CA VAL A 226 28.12 -2.45 -25.78
C VAL A 226 26.60 -2.33 -25.70
N GLY A 227 26.04 -1.66 -26.70
CA GLY A 227 24.60 -1.54 -26.95
C GLY A 227 24.27 -2.03 -28.34
N SER A 228 24.63 -3.28 -28.67
CA SER A 228 24.44 -3.85 -30.01
C SER A 228 23.93 -5.30 -30.03
N SER A 229 23.35 -5.82 -28.94
CA SER A 229 22.75 -7.18 -28.94
C SER A 229 21.21 -7.24 -28.98
N LEU A 230 20.51 -6.10 -29.07
CA LEU A 230 19.03 -6.07 -29.12
C LEU A 230 18.42 -5.30 -30.30
N ALA A 231 19.24 -4.86 -31.27
CA ALA A 231 18.77 -4.24 -32.51
C ALA A 231 18.72 -5.21 -33.71
N GLY A 232 19.06 -6.49 -33.50
CA GLY A 232 19.08 -7.53 -34.55
C GLY A 232 17.82 -8.39 -34.68
N ARG A 233 16.81 -8.21 -33.80
CA ARG A 233 15.64 -9.10 -33.75
C ARG A 233 14.28 -8.44 -34.05
N LEU A 234 14.25 -7.14 -34.30
CA LEU A 234 13.03 -6.37 -34.63
C LEU A 234 13.04 -5.75 -36.04
N ARG A 235 13.89 -6.27 -36.94
CA ARG A 235 13.95 -5.92 -38.37
C ARG A 235 13.39 -7.02 -39.30
N ARG A 236 12.52 -7.88 -38.77
CA ARG A 236 11.84 -8.95 -39.54
C ARG A 236 10.38 -8.63 -39.86
N TRP A 237 9.87 -7.50 -39.41
CA TRP A 237 8.52 -7.00 -39.69
C TRP A 237 8.66 -5.61 -40.28
N GLY A 238 8.71 -5.55 -41.62
CA GLY A 238 8.94 -4.32 -42.35
C GLY A 238 7.82 -3.32 -42.11
N LEU A 239 8.11 -2.24 -41.40
CA LEU A 239 7.33 -1.01 -41.44
C LEU A 239 8.28 0.20 -41.35
N THR A 240 8.17 1.00 -42.40
CA THR A 240 8.94 2.18 -42.76
C THR A 240 8.66 3.40 -41.87
N ARG A 241 9.74 4.14 -41.59
CA ARG A 241 9.86 5.61 -41.42
C ARG A 241 8.58 6.39 -41.07
N ARG A 242 8.64 7.17 -39.96
CA ARG A 242 8.52 8.64 -40.02
C ARG A 242 8.73 9.31 -38.65
N TRP A 243 9.53 10.38 -38.66
CA TRP A 243 9.74 11.41 -37.63
C TRP A 243 10.84 11.17 -36.58
N LEU A 244 12.08 11.41 -37.01
CA LEU A 244 13.18 11.94 -36.20
C LEU A 244 12.92 13.42 -35.92
N THR A 245 12.69 13.80 -34.67
CA THR A 245 12.95 15.15 -34.18
C THR A 245 14.33 15.20 -33.54
N THR A 246 15.10 16.14 -34.06
CA THR A 246 16.50 16.45 -33.79
C THR A 246 16.74 17.02 -32.40
N LEU A 247 17.67 16.45 -31.63
CA LEU A 247 18.36 17.14 -30.54
C LEU A 247 19.82 17.35 -30.95
N ARG A 248 20.14 18.60 -31.31
CA ARG A 248 21.49 19.10 -31.56
C ARG A 248 22.28 19.12 -30.25
N CYS A 249 23.46 18.50 -30.25
CA CYS A 249 24.43 18.58 -29.16
C CYS A 249 25.44 19.71 -29.45
N PRO A 250 25.76 20.63 -28.51
CA PRO A 250 26.52 21.85 -28.80
C PRO A 250 28.05 21.67 -28.81
N ARG A 251 28.57 20.53 -29.27
CA ARG A 251 30.02 20.22 -29.22
C ARG A 251 30.70 19.95 -30.56
N CYS A 252 30.02 20.17 -31.69
CA CYS A 252 30.61 20.03 -33.03
C CYS A 252 30.83 21.38 -33.75
N LEU A 253 31.28 22.40 -33.02
CA LEU A 253 31.76 23.67 -33.59
C LEU A 253 33.09 24.05 -32.93
N ARG A 254 34.14 23.32 -33.30
CA ARG A 254 35.53 23.75 -33.43
C ARG A 254 36.19 22.90 -34.50
#